data_AF-A0A2S7TJV3-F1
#
_entry.id   AF-A0A2S7TJV3-F1
#
_cell.length_a   1.000
_cell.length_b   1.000
_cell.length_c   1.000
_cell.angle_alpha   90.00
_cell.angle_beta   90.00
_cell.angle_gamma   90.00
#
_symmetry.space_group_name_H-M   'P 1'
#
loop_
_entity.id
_entity.type
_entity.pdbx_description
1 polymer ?
#
loop_
_entity_poly.entity_id
_entity_poly.type
_entity_poly.pdbx_seq_one_letter_code
_entity_poly.pdbx_strand_id
1 'polypeptide(L)'
;MQTLNKISHKLFDGGMWLAISFLIEPTTILFTVLLYISIFLNKQQNYQTLLIPFLGFVAPVFLYYTYCFWTDTTDNFFRLWDVSTIIDIQILKEASYIFTLGFVGVFTVLSILLKTPKTLAVLNQFRKNWILILSHFTIALLVAFLVPNKTGAELIFVGFPAAIILANALELFQKKWFADIFILVFVIASIVNFFI
;
A
#
# COMPACT_ATOMS: atom_id res chain seq x y z
N MET A 1 -10.95 -4.16 -28.81
CA MET A 1 -12.04 -3.55 -28.01
C MET A 1 -12.23 -4.25 -26.66
N GLN A 2 -12.37 -5.58 -26.59
CA GLN A 2 -12.55 -6.30 -25.31
C GLN A 2 -11.41 -6.10 -24.28
N THR A 3 -10.15 -5.97 -24.73
CA THR A 3 -8.99 -5.73 -23.86
C THR A 3 -8.97 -4.32 -23.26
N LEU A 4 -9.42 -3.31 -24.00
CA LEU A 4 -9.50 -1.92 -23.52
C LEU A 4 -10.59 -1.77 -22.46
N ASN A 5 -11.75 -2.39 -22.66
CA ASN A 5 -12.84 -2.39 -21.68
C ASN A 5 -12.41 -3.06 -20.36
N LYS A 6 -11.65 -4.16 -20.44
CA LYS A 6 -11.11 -4.82 -19.24
C LYS A 6 -10.13 -3.94 -18.46
N ILE A 7 -9.37 -3.08 -19.14
CA ILE A 7 -8.44 -2.14 -18.49
C ILE A 7 -9.23 -1.00 -17.85
N SER A 8 -10.23 -0.43 -18.52
CA SER A 8 -11.06 0.63 -17.95
C SER A 8 -11.79 0.17 -16.69
N HIS A 9 -12.36 -1.04 -16.68
CA HIS A 9 -12.99 -1.59 -15.47
C HIS A 9 -12.01 -1.69 -14.30
N LYS A 10 -10.81 -2.23 -14.53
CA LYS A 10 -9.78 -2.32 -13.48
C LYS A 10 -9.34 -0.97 -12.93
N LEU A 11 -9.22 0.04 -13.80
CA LEU A 11 -8.84 1.39 -13.41
C LEU A 11 -9.95 2.06 -12.58
N PHE A 12 -11.21 1.86 -12.97
CA PHE A 12 -12.36 2.35 -12.23
C PHE A 12 -12.45 1.69 -10.85
N ASP A 13 -12.37 0.35 -10.81
CA ASP A 13 -12.39 -0.42 -9.56
C ASP A 13 -11.25 0.01 -8.63
N GLY A 14 -10.05 0.26 -9.19
CA GLY A 14 -8.90 0.76 -8.42
C GLY A 14 -9.17 2.12 -7.78
N GLY A 15 -9.77 3.06 -8.51
CA GLY A 15 -10.19 4.35 -7.97
C GLY A 15 -11.28 4.22 -6.91
N MET A 16 -12.26 3.33 -7.14
CA MET A 16 -13.37 3.07 -6.21
C MET A 16 -12.86 2.51 -4.88
N TRP A 17 -12.00 1.50 -4.91
CA TRP A 17 -11.40 0.93 -3.69
C TRP A 17 -10.55 1.94 -2.95
N LEU A 18 -9.81 2.79 -3.68
CA LEU A 18 -9.03 3.87 -3.08
C LEU A 18 -9.93 4.88 -2.36
N ALA A 19 -11.08 5.24 -2.94
CA ALA A 19 -12.05 6.09 -2.26
C ALA A 19 -12.61 5.44 -0.99
N ILE A 20 -12.94 4.15 -1.04
CA ILE A 20 -13.41 3.43 0.16
C ILE A 20 -12.33 3.47 1.25
N SER A 21 -11.06 3.23 0.90
CA SER A 21 -9.95 3.36 1.85
C SER A 21 -9.81 4.78 2.40
N PHE A 22 -9.94 5.81 1.56
CA PHE A 22 -9.88 7.21 1.97
C PHE A 22 -10.97 7.59 2.96
N LEU A 23 -12.20 7.11 2.74
CA LEU A 23 -13.32 7.36 3.66
C LEU A 23 -13.10 6.73 5.05
N ILE A 24 -12.32 5.64 5.13
CA ILE A 24 -11.97 4.97 6.40
C ILE A 24 -10.77 5.66 7.06
N GLU A 25 -9.74 5.94 6.27
CA GLU A 25 -8.47 6.51 6.74
C GLU A 25 -7.96 7.54 5.71
N PRO A 26 -8.10 8.85 5.98
CA PRO A 26 -7.83 9.92 5.00
C PRO A 26 -6.39 9.91 4.44
N THR A 27 -5.42 9.46 5.22
CA THR A 27 -4.01 9.39 4.79
C THR A 27 -3.79 8.47 3.59
N THR A 28 -4.69 7.51 3.35
CA THR A 28 -4.61 6.57 2.22
C THR A 28 -4.78 7.24 0.85
N ILE A 29 -5.23 8.51 0.79
CA ILE A 29 -5.28 9.30 -0.46
C ILE A 29 -3.92 9.34 -1.17
N LEU A 30 -2.80 9.20 -0.44
CA LEU A 30 -1.45 9.15 -0.98
C LEU A 30 -1.23 7.95 -1.93
N PHE A 31 -1.98 6.85 -1.79
CA PHE A 31 -1.94 5.73 -2.74
C PHE A 31 -2.46 6.11 -4.13
N THR A 32 -3.06 7.29 -4.30
CA THR A 32 -3.44 7.80 -5.63
C THR A 32 -2.22 7.93 -6.52
N VAL A 33 -1.07 8.33 -5.94
CA VAL A 33 0.22 8.39 -6.63
C VAL A 33 0.62 7.01 -7.15
N LEU A 34 0.42 5.96 -6.35
CA LEU A 34 0.72 4.58 -6.76
C LEU A 34 -0.12 4.13 -7.95
N LEU A 35 -1.41 4.49 -7.96
CA LEU A 35 -2.33 4.18 -9.06
C LEU A 35 -1.81 4.80 -10.36
N TYR A 36 -1.44 6.09 -10.34
CA TYR A 36 -0.88 6.75 -11.51
C TYR A 36 0.49 6.18 -11.93
N ILE A 37 1.40 5.89 -10.98
CA ILE A 37 2.68 5.22 -11.28
C ILE A 37 2.44 3.93 -12.07
N SER A 38 1.43 3.13 -11.69
CA SER A 38 1.07 1.91 -12.42
C SER A 38 0.68 2.18 -13.88
N ILE A 39 -0.10 3.23 -14.14
CA ILE A 39 -0.51 3.62 -15.51
C ILE A 39 0.71 4.04 -16.33
N PHE A 40 1.62 4.84 -15.75
CA PHE A 40 2.86 5.29 -16.40
C PHE A 40 3.80 4.13 -16.71
N LEU A 41 4.07 3.25 -15.74
CA LEU A 41 4.96 2.10 -15.92
C LEU A 41 4.47 1.12 -16.98
N ASN A 42 3.15 0.95 -17.09
CA ASN A 42 2.54 0.06 -18.09
C ASN A 42 2.34 0.73 -19.46
N LYS A 43 2.79 1.98 -19.65
CA LYS A 43 2.63 2.76 -20.89
C LYS A 43 1.17 2.84 -21.37
N GLN A 44 0.21 2.84 -20.45
CA GLN A 44 -1.22 2.92 -20.75
C GLN A 44 -1.70 4.39 -20.70
N GLN A 45 -0.84 5.33 -21.08
CA GLN A 45 -1.06 6.76 -20.93
C GLN A 45 -1.98 7.26 -22.04
N ASN A 46 -3.25 7.52 -21.72
CA ASN A 46 -4.24 8.16 -22.56
C ASN A 46 -5.12 9.04 -21.68
N TYR A 47 -5.80 10.04 -22.25
CA TYR A 47 -6.69 10.91 -21.46
C TYR A 47 -7.78 10.10 -20.71
N GLN A 48 -8.32 9.06 -21.36
CA GLN A 48 -9.34 8.19 -20.77
C GLN A 48 -8.80 7.42 -19.57
N THR A 49 -7.62 6.80 -19.68
CA THR A 49 -7.05 5.98 -18.62
C THR A 49 -6.59 6.80 -17.42
N LEU A 50 -6.31 8.09 -17.60
CA LEU A 50 -6.05 9.02 -16.49
C LEU A 50 -7.34 9.47 -15.80
N LEU A 51 -8.44 9.69 -16.56
CA LEU A 51 -9.71 10.14 -16.00
C LEU A 51 -10.51 9.03 -15.30
N ILE A 52 -10.43 7.78 -15.78
CA ILE A 52 -11.24 6.68 -15.26
C ILE A 52 -11.02 6.41 -13.75
N PRO A 53 -9.78 6.30 -13.23
CA PRO A 53 -9.55 6.15 -11.79
C PRO A 53 -10.08 7.32 -10.97
N PHE A 54 -9.94 8.55 -11.49
CA PHE A 54 -10.47 9.74 -10.82
C PHE A 54 -12.00 9.67 -10.71
N LEU A 55 -12.70 9.27 -11.77
CA LEU A 55 -14.15 9.05 -11.73
C LEU A 55 -14.53 7.92 -10.76
N GLY A 56 -13.75 6.84 -10.73
CA GLY A 56 -13.90 5.76 -9.75
C GLY A 56 -13.78 6.23 -8.31
N PHE A 57 -12.85 7.15 -8.04
CA PHE A 57 -12.65 7.74 -6.71
C PHE A 57 -13.78 8.71 -6.33
N VAL A 58 -14.20 9.58 -7.26
CA VAL A 58 -15.24 10.58 -7.00
C VAL A 58 -16.59 9.92 -6.68
N ALA A 59 -16.91 8.77 -7.29
CA ALA A 59 -18.22 8.14 -7.12
C ALA A 59 -18.55 7.76 -5.65
N PRO A 60 -17.74 6.99 -4.90
CA PRO A 60 -18.01 6.71 -3.49
C PRO A 60 -17.93 7.96 -2.59
N VAL A 61 -17.01 8.88 -2.88
CA VAL A 61 -16.87 10.13 -2.10
C VAL A 61 -18.13 11.00 -2.23
N PHE A 62 -18.69 11.10 -3.45
CA PHE A 62 -19.92 11.83 -3.69
C PHE A 62 -21.14 11.18 -3.01
N LEU A 63 -21.22 9.85 -3.02
CA LEU A 63 -22.26 9.12 -2.29
C LEU A 63 -22.17 9.37 -0.78
N TYR A 64 -20.95 9.33 -0.22
CA TYR A 64 -20.73 9.63 1.19
C TYR A 64 -21.08 11.07 1.55
N TYR A 65 -20.72 12.04 0.70
CA TYR A 65 -21.14 13.43 0.87
C TYR A 65 -22.67 13.58 0.91
N THR A 66 -23.36 12.92 -0.03
CA THR A 66 -24.83 12.95 -0.11
C THR A 66 -25.46 12.38 1.16
N TYR A 67 -24.90 11.29 1.70
CA TYR A 67 -25.32 10.72 2.98
C TYR A 67 -25.09 11.68 4.16
N CYS A 68 -23.91 12.31 4.26
CA CYS A 68 -23.62 13.29 5.31
C CYS A 68 -24.53 14.52 5.21
N PHE A 69 -24.82 14.98 3.99
CA PHE A 69 -25.75 16.08 3.76
C PHE A 69 -27.18 15.73 4.19
N TRP A 70 -27.65 14.52 3.88
CA TRP A 70 -28.99 14.05 4.29
C TRP A 70 -29.14 13.89 5.81
N THR A 71 -28.04 13.61 6.52
CA THR A 71 -28.04 13.35 7.96
C THR A 71 -27.60 14.57 8.80
N ASP A 72 -27.41 15.73 8.18
CA ASP A 72 -26.85 16.94 8.81
C ASP A 72 -25.48 16.70 9.49
N THR A 73 -24.67 15.77 8.97
CA THR A 73 -23.32 15.44 9.46
C THR A 73 -22.21 15.88 8.52
N THR A 74 -22.39 17.00 7.81
CA THR A 74 -21.43 17.51 6.82
C THR A 74 -20.04 17.79 7.39
N ASP A 75 -19.95 18.10 8.69
CA ASP A 75 -18.66 18.30 9.37
C ASP A 75 -17.76 17.06 9.31
N ASN A 76 -18.34 15.86 9.40
CA ASN A 76 -17.59 14.61 9.28
C ASN A 76 -16.96 14.46 7.89
N PHE A 77 -17.67 14.88 6.84
CA PHE A 77 -17.13 14.90 5.49
C PHE A 77 -15.96 15.87 5.37
N PHE A 78 -16.10 17.10 5.87
CA PHE A 78 -15.04 18.10 5.76
C PHE A 78 -13.78 17.73 6.57
N ARG A 79 -13.94 17.00 7.69
CA ARG A 79 -12.81 16.45 8.46
C ARG A 79 -11.94 15.48 7.66
N LEU A 80 -12.48 14.78 6.65
CA LEU A 80 -11.68 13.91 5.78
C LEU A 80 -10.62 14.69 4.97
N TRP A 81 -10.82 15.99 4.78
CA TRP A 81 -9.95 16.87 3.99
C TRP A 81 -9.06 17.78 4.84
N ASP A 82 -9.13 17.64 6.17
CA ASP A 82 -8.29 18.44 7.08
C ASP A 82 -6.82 18.01 6.94
N VAL A 83 -5.95 18.96 6.60
CA VAL A 83 -4.52 18.66 6.43
C VAL A 83 -3.86 18.32 7.76
N SER A 84 -4.40 18.82 8.88
CA SER A 84 -3.87 18.53 10.21
C SER A 84 -4.05 17.05 10.60
N THR A 85 -5.11 16.39 10.12
CA THR A 85 -5.31 14.94 10.33
C THR A 85 -4.46 14.11 9.38
N ILE A 86 -3.98 14.70 8.27
CA ILE A 86 -3.11 14.03 7.29
C ILE A 86 -1.63 14.10 7.72
N ILE A 87 -1.21 15.12 8.46
CA ILE A 87 0.18 15.33 8.86
C ILE A 87 0.28 15.41 10.39
N ASP A 88 -0.01 14.29 11.05
CA ASP A 88 0.24 14.14 12.48
C ASP A 88 1.32 13.09 12.71
N ILE A 89 2.48 13.56 13.17
CA ILE A 89 3.67 12.74 13.38
C ILE A 89 3.67 12.28 14.83
N GLN A 90 2.98 11.18 15.09
CA GLN A 90 3.08 10.49 16.37
C GLN A 90 4.08 9.34 16.30
N ILE A 91 4.95 9.26 17.31
CA ILE A 91 5.94 8.19 17.42
C ILE A 91 5.25 6.94 17.99
N LEU A 92 5.48 5.79 17.37
CA LEU A 92 5.10 4.48 17.93
C LEU A 92 5.78 4.27 19.29
N LYS A 93 4.98 4.06 20.34
CA LYS A 93 5.49 3.85 21.70
C LYS A 93 5.37 2.42 22.19
N GLU A 94 4.48 1.63 21.60
CA GLU A 94 4.27 0.25 22.02
C GLU A 94 5.41 -0.65 21.56
N ALA A 95 5.96 -1.44 22.50
CA ALA A 95 7.09 -2.33 22.25
C ALA A 95 6.77 -3.38 21.19
N SER A 96 5.55 -3.93 21.19
CA SER A 96 5.06 -4.88 20.19
C SER A 96 5.12 -4.31 18.76
N TYR A 97 4.70 -3.05 18.58
CA TYR A 97 4.70 -2.42 17.26
C TYR A 97 6.11 -2.08 16.80
N ILE A 98 6.98 -1.61 17.70
CA ILE A 98 8.39 -1.35 17.42
C ILE A 98 9.11 -2.66 17.03
N PHE A 99 8.85 -3.74 17.76
CA PHE A 99 9.40 -5.07 17.44
C PHE A 99 8.94 -5.52 16.05
N THR A 100 7.64 -5.43 15.76
CA THR A 100 7.08 -5.83 14.47
C THR A 100 7.69 -5.04 13.31
N LEU A 101 7.73 -3.71 13.41
CA LEU A 101 8.36 -2.86 12.40
C LEU A 101 9.85 -3.12 12.24
N GLY A 102 10.58 -3.26 13.34
CA GLY A 102 12.02 -3.51 13.30
C GLY A 102 12.33 -4.85 12.66
N PHE A 103 11.65 -5.92 13.10
CA PHE A 103 11.83 -7.27 12.59
C PHE A 103 11.48 -7.37 11.11
N VAL A 104 10.27 -6.98 10.71
CA VAL A 104 9.83 -7.01 9.31
C VAL A 104 10.67 -6.05 8.46
N GLY A 105 10.99 -4.87 8.98
CA GLY A 105 11.77 -3.84 8.30
C GLY A 105 13.17 -4.32 7.93
N VAL A 106 13.90 -4.93 8.87
CA VAL A 106 15.26 -5.46 8.61
C VAL A 106 15.23 -6.50 7.50
N PHE A 107 14.36 -7.50 7.57
CA PHE A 107 14.27 -8.54 6.54
C PHE A 107 13.82 -7.97 5.19
N THR A 108 12.93 -6.98 5.18
CA THR A 108 12.46 -6.34 3.96
C THR A 108 13.59 -5.54 3.30
N VAL A 109 14.35 -4.75 4.07
CA VAL A 109 15.52 -4.00 3.57
C VAL A 109 16.58 -4.95 3.00
N LEU A 110 16.91 -6.02 3.72
CA LEU A 110 17.85 -7.04 3.21
C LEU A 110 17.35 -7.66 1.90
N SER A 111 16.07 -7.96 1.81
CA SER A 111 15.43 -8.52 0.61
C SER A 111 15.49 -7.56 -0.58
N ILE A 112 15.26 -6.25 -0.34
CA ILE A 112 15.40 -5.21 -1.36
C ILE A 112 16.86 -5.17 -1.85
N LEU A 113 17.84 -5.13 -0.95
CA LEU A 113 19.26 -5.06 -1.31
C LEU A 113 19.70 -6.27 -2.16
N LEU A 114 19.23 -7.47 -1.83
CA LEU A 114 19.60 -8.70 -2.55
C LEU A 114 18.91 -8.85 -3.91
N LYS A 115 17.61 -8.54 -4.00
CA LYS A 115 16.78 -8.80 -5.20
C LYS A 115 16.80 -7.65 -6.20
N THR A 116 16.95 -6.39 -5.76
CA THR A 116 16.83 -5.21 -6.63
C THR A 116 17.87 -5.15 -7.75
N PRO A 117 19.19 -5.35 -7.50
CA PRO A 117 20.19 -5.25 -8.57
C PRO A 117 19.95 -6.26 -9.70
N LYS A 118 19.63 -7.52 -9.33
CA LYS A 118 19.34 -8.60 -10.27
C LYS A 118 18.09 -8.33 -11.09
N THR A 119 17.08 -7.74 -10.46
CA THR A 119 15.77 -7.47 -11.09
C THR A 119 15.82 -6.28 -12.03
N LEU A 120 16.50 -5.20 -11.64
CA LEU A 120 16.62 -4.00 -12.46
C LEU A 120 17.54 -4.19 -13.67
N ALA A 121 18.44 -5.17 -13.63
CA ALA A 121 19.31 -5.53 -14.74
C ALA A 121 18.56 -6.13 -15.95
N VAL A 122 17.33 -6.64 -15.75
CA VAL A 122 16.54 -7.26 -16.83
C VAL A 122 15.43 -6.30 -17.29
N LEU A 123 15.29 -6.10 -18.60
CA LEU A 123 14.29 -5.22 -19.21
C LEU A 123 12.99 -5.99 -19.55
N ASN A 124 12.32 -6.53 -18.54
CA ASN A 124 11.09 -7.30 -18.71
C ASN A 124 9.92 -6.77 -17.86
N GLN A 125 8.76 -7.42 -17.94
CA GLN A 125 7.59 -7.06 -17.12
C GLN A 125 7.86 -7.18 -15.62
N PHE A 126 8.76 -8.09 -15.21
CA PHE A 126 9.14 -8.27 -13.82
C PHE A 126 9.82 -7.02 -13.25
N ARG A 127 10.69 -6.33 -14.01
CA ARG A 127 11.27 -5.04 -13.61
C ARG A 127 10.20 -3.98 -13.32
N LYS A 128 9.18 -3.86 -14.17
CA LYS A 128 8.10 -2.87 -13.97
C LYS A 128 7.31 -3.17 -12.70
N ASN A 129 6.95 -4.44 -12.50
CA ASN A 129 6.24 -4.87 -11.30
C ASN A 129 7.09 -4.64 -10.04
N TRP A 130 8.40 -4.89 -10.11
CA TRP A 130 9.33 -4.63 -9.00
C TRP A 130 9.40 -3.15 -8.63
N ILE A 131 9.51 -2.25 -9.62
CA ILE A 131 9.46 -0.80 -9.39
C ILE A 131 8.13 -0.41 -8.74
N LEU A 132 7.01 -0.97 -9.22
CA LEU A 132 5.69 -0.70 -8.63
C LEU A 132 5.60 -1.17 -7.17
N ILE A 133 6.13 -2.36 -6.85
CA ILE A 133 6.16 -2.90 -5.48
C ILE A 133 7.03 -2.03 -4.57
N LEU A 134 8.20 -1.60 -5.03
CA LEU A 134 9.06 -0.68 -4.26
C LEU A 134 8.37 0.66 -4.03
N SER A 135 7.70 1.20 -5.07
CA SER A 135 6.91 2.43 -4.95
C SER A 135 5.78 2.25 -3.93
N HIS A 136 5.08 1.11 -3.97
CA HIS A 136 4.03 0.78 -3.01
C HIS A 136 4.59 0.73 -1.58
N PHE A 137 5.70 0.03 -1.35
CA PHE A 137 6.35 -0.04 -0.05
C PHE A 137 6.74 1.34 0.48
N THR A 138 7.31 2.20 -0.36
CA THR A 138 7.69 3.57 0.05
C THR A 138 6.48 4.43 0.40
N ILE A 139 5.40 4.38 -0.39
CA ILE A 139 4.18 5.14 -0.12
C ILE A 139 3.50 4.59 1.14
N ALA A 140 3.48 3.27 1.32
CA ALA A 140 2.92 2.64 2.52
C ALA A 140 3.66 3.05 3.79
N LEU A 141 5.00 3.16 3.75
CA LEU A 141 5.79 3.69 4.87
C LEU A 141 5.43 5.15 5.18
N LEU A 142 5.27 5.98 4.15
CA LEU A 142 4.85 7.37 4.32
C LEU A 142 3.45 7.46 4.95
N VAL A 143 2.48 6.71 4.42
CA VAL A 143 1.12 6.63 4.98
C VAL A 143 1.18 6.18 6.43
N ALA A 144 1.87 5.08 6.73
CA ALA A 144 1.97 4.57 8.10
C ALA A 144 2.63 5.56 9.06
N PHE A 145 3.54 6.41 8.59
CA PHE A 145 4.15 7.47 9.40
C PHE A 145 3.20 8.65 9.65
N LEU A 146 2.34 8.96 8.68
CA LEU A 146 1.43 10.11 8.70
C LEU A 146 0.09 9.87 9.42
N VAL A 147 -0.31 8.61 9.64
CA VAL A 147 -1.53 8.28 10.40
C VAL A 147 -1.45 8.88 11.82
N PRO A 148 -2.42 9.70 12.25
CA PRO A 148 -2.38 10.37 13.56
C PRO A 148 -2.43 9.39 14.71
N ASN A 149 -3.40 8.48 14.69
CA ASN A 149 -3.64 7.55 15.80
C ASN A 149 -2.94 6.21 15.52
N LYS A 150 -1.78 5.99 16.16
CA LYS A 150 -1.00 4.76 16.03
C LYS A 150 -1.66 3.64 16.83
N THR A 151 -2.48 2.83 16.19
CA THR A 151 -3.14 1.66 16.80
C THR A 151 -2.53 0.34 16.34
N GLY A 152 -1.43 0.38 15.58
CA GLY A 152 -0.83 -0.78 14.92
C GLY A 152 -1.55 -1.21 13.64
N ALA A 153 -2.75 -0.68 13.35
CA ALA A 153 -3.48 -0.98 12.12
C ALA A 153 -2.76 -0.44 10.88
N GLU A 154 -2.03 0.67 11.03
CA GLU A 154 -1.19 1.27 10.01
C GLU A 154 -0.07 0.33 9.51
N LEU A 155 0.33 -0.65 10.32
CA LEU A 155 1.32 -1.66 9.94
C LEU A 155 0.82 -2.56 8.81
N ILE A 156 -0.50 -2.71 8.66
CA ILE A 156 -1.11 -3.51 7.59
C ILE A 156 -0.77 -2.93 6.22
N PHE A 157 -0.72 -1.59 6.10
CA PHE A 157 -0.35 -0.92 4.85
C PHE A 157 1.07 -1.29 4.41
N VAL A 158 2.01 -1.37 5.35
CA VAL A 158 3.42 -1.72 5.08
C VAL A 158 3.61 -3.23 4.91
N GLY A 159 2.87 -4.03 5.68
CA GLY A 159 2.99 -5.48 5.72
C GLY A 159 2.71 -6.14 4.37
N PHE A 160 1.72 -5.66 3.62
CA PHE A 160 1.37 -6.23 2.32
C PHE A 160 2.51 -6.11 1.27
N PRO A 161 3.02 -4.92 0.93
CA PRO A 161 4.16 -4.81 0.00
C PRO A 161 5.43 -5.45 0.56
N ALA A 162 5.65 -5.43 1.88
CA ALA A 162 6.77 -6.14 2.51
C ALA A 162 6.71 -7.66 2.25
N ALA A 163 5.54 -8.30 2.45
CA ALA A 163 5.36 -9.72 2.22
C ALA A 163 5.68 -10.12 0.77
N ILE A 164 5.27 -9.30 -0.20
CA ILE A 164 5.59 -9.51 -1.62
C ILE A 164 7.10 -9.42 -1.86
N ILE A 165 7.77 -8.43 -1.28
CA ILE A 165 9.24 -8.27 -1.39
C ILE A 165 9.96 -9.48 -0.79
N LEU A 166 9.55 -9.92 0.41
CA LEU A 166 10.14 -11.07 1.10
C LEU A 166 9.95 -12.35 0.29
N ALA A 167 8.73 -12.62 -0.19
CA ALA A 167 8.44 -13.80 -1.01
C ALA A 167 9.33 -13.85 -2.27
N ASN A 168 9.48 -12.71 -2.96
CA ASN A 168 10.37 -12.60 -4.11
C ASN A 168 11.85 -12.81 -3.75
N ALA A 169 12.29 -12.39 -2.56
CA ALA A 169 13.66 -12.65 -2.12
C ALA A 169 13.89 -14.12 -1.79
N LEU A 170 12.89 -14.82 -1.25
CA LEU A 170 12.98 -16.25 -0.96
C LEU A 170 13.24 -17.10 -2.21
N GLU A 171 12.72 -16.69 -3.36
CA GLU A 171 13.00 -17.35 -4.66
C GLU A 171 14.48 -17.30 -5.07
N LEU A 172 15.29 -16.41 -4.50
CA LEU A 172 16.73 -16.38 -4.78
C LEU A 172 17.47 -17.59 -4.17
N PHE A 173 16.91 -18.20 -3.14
CA PHE A 173 17.51 -19.33 -2.47
C PHE A 173 17.09 -20.63 -3.17
N GLN A 174 18.06 -21.28 -3.82
CA GLN A 174 17.81 -22.51 -4.60
C GLN A 174 17.33 -23.69 -3.74
N LYS A 175 17.71 -23.72 -2.46
CA LYS A 175 17.41 -24.85 -1.56
C LYS A 175 16.11 -24.57 -0.78
N LYS A 176 15.10 -25.42 -0.97
CA LYS A 176 13.75 -25.27 -0.39
C LYS A 176 13.73 -25.14 1.15
N TRP A 177 14.57 -25.90 1.86
CA TRP A 177 14.66 -25.86 3.33
C TRP A 177 14.97 -24.46 3.90
N PHE A 178 15.62 -23.57 3.13
CA PHE A 178 15.89 -22.21 3.60
C PHE A 178 14.61 -21.38 3.71
N ALA A 179 13.67 -21.56 2.77
CA ALA A 179 12.37 -20.91 2.84
C ALA A 179 11.56 -21.44 4.03
N ASP A 180 11.62 -22.75 4.31
CA ASP A 180 10.94 -23.36 5.45
C ASP A 180 11.43 -22.78 6.79
N ILE A 181 12.76 -22.67 6.96
CA ILE A 181 13.35 -22.04 8.15
C ILE A 181 12.95 -20.58 8.25
N PHE A 182 12.99 -19.83 7.14
CA PHE A 182 12.61 -18.43 7.15
C PHE A 182 11.17 -18.22 7.61
N ILE A 183 10.23 -19.04 7.09
CA ILE A 183 8.82 -18.99 7.51
C ILE A 183 8.70 -19.36 8.99
N LEU A 184 9.41 -20.40 9.46
CA LEU A 184 9.41 -20.78 10.87
C LEU A 184 9.88 -19.63 11.79
N VAL A 185 10.93 -18.90 11.39
CA VAL A 185 11.42 -17.73 12.14
C VAL A 185 10.35 -16.62 12.21
N PHE A 186 9.62 -16.37 11.12
CA PHE A 186 8.50 -15.41 11.12
C PHE A 186 7.33 -15.85 12.00
N VAL A 187 7.00 -17.15 12.02
CA VAL A 187 5.96 -17.70 12.91
C VAL A 187 6.37 -17.55 14.37
N ILE A 188 7.61 -17.92 14.72
CA ILE A 188 8.13 -17.76 16.09
C ILE A 188 8.12 -16.27 16.48
N ALA A 189 8.57 -15.38 15.60
CA ALA A 189 8.54 -13.94 15.86
C ALA A 189 7.11 -13.43 16.10
N SER A 190 6.12 -13.91 15.35
CA SER A 190 4.71 -13.56 15.58
C SER A 190 4.20 -14.07 16.94
N ILE A 191 4.61 -15.26 17.37
CA ILE A 191 4.25 -15.79 18.70
C ILE A 191 4.92 -14.97 19.80
N VAL A 192 6.21 -14.63 19.66
CA VAL A 192 6.92 -13.79 20.63
C VAL A 192 6.27 -12.41 20.73
N ASN A 193 5.88 -11.81 19.60
CA ASN A 193 5.23 -10.51 19.56
C ASN A 193 3.89 -10.47 20.31
N PHE A 194 3.21 -11.62 20.47
CA PHE A 194 1.98 -11.72 21.26
C PHE A 194 2.24 -11.60 22.78
N PHE A 195 3.45 -11.92 23.23
CA PHE A 195 3.83 -11.89 24.66
C PHE A 195 4.61 -10.62 25.06
N ILE A 196 4.98 -9.77 24.10
CA ILE A 196 5.62 -8.46 24.31
C ILE A 196 4.55 -7.38 24.36
#